data_AF-A0A8J7H3A8-F1
#
_entry.id   AF-A0A8J7H3A8-F1
#
_cell.length_a   1.000
_cell.length_b   1.000
_cell.length_c   1.000
_cell.angle_alpha   90.00
_cell.angle_beta   90.00
_cell.angle_gamma   90.00
#
_symmetry.space_group_name_H-M   'P 1'
#
loop_
_entity.id
_entity.type
_entity.pdbx_description
1 polymer ?
#
loop_
_entity_poly.entity_id
_entity_poly.type
_entity_poly.pdbx_seq_one_letter_code
_entity_poly.pdbx_strand_id
1 'polypeptide(L)'
;MGISFYNSEGYKDPVPFEAINGIEREERKSNYRPLVYICSPYAGNEKWNTMKAREYSRFAVNMGVIPIAPHLLFPQFMDEATERELAMFMNMVLLGRCAELWVNVKSFIMSNHSLKVL
;
A
#
# COMPACT_ATOMS: atom_id res chain seq x y z
N MET A 1 9.47 -21.44 8.29
CA MET A 1 9.72 -22.56 9.21
C MET A 1 9.92 -21.95 10.58
N GLY A 2 9.10 -22.29 11.57
CA GLY A 2 9.22 -21.73 12.92
C GLY A 2 10.19 -22.54 13.78
N ILE A 3 10.77 -21.93 14.81
CA ILE A 3 11.68 -22.59 15.73
C ILE A 3 10.92 -23.34 16.84
N SER A 4 11.46 -24.47 17.29
CA SER A 4 10.88 -25.29 18.35
C SER A 4 11.06 -24.65 19.72
N PHE A 5 10.09 -24.82 20.63
CA PHE A 5 10.22 -24.46 22.05
C PHE A 5 11.09 -25.46 22.84
N TYR A 6 11.53 -26.53 22.19
CA TYR A 6 12.35 -27.59 22.76
C TYR A 6 13.66 -27.71 21.99
N ASN A 7 14.76 -27.95 22.71
CA ASN A 7 16.06 -28.24 22.12
C ASN A 7 16.13 -29.68 21.56
N SER A 8 17.28 -30.06 21.00
CA SER A 8 17.51 -31.40 20.41
C SER A 8 17.37 -32.55 21.41
N GLU A 9 17.46 -32.28 22.70
CA GLU A 9 17.30 -33.27 23.78
C GLU A 9 15.88 -33.33 24.34
N GLY A 10 14.96 -32.49 23.84
CA GLY A 10 13.57 -32.45 24.25
C GLY A 10 13.30 -31.63 25.52
N TYR A 11 14.30 -30.93 26.07
CA TYR A 11 14.09 -30.00 27.17
C TYR A 11 13.53 -28.66 26.67
N LYS A 12 12.69 -28.02 27.49
CA LYS A 12 12.19 -26.67 27.21
C LYS A 12 13.37 -25.72 27.15
N ASP A 13 13.50 -25.03 26.03
CA ASP A 13 14.56 -24.06 25.81
C ASP A 13 13.95 -22.71 25.37
N PRO A 14 13.37 -21.96 26.32
CA PRO A 14 12.64 -20.74 26.00
C PRO A 14 13.54 -19.62 25.48
N VAL A 15 14.83 -19.59 25.85
CA VAL A 15 15.72 -18.46 25.55
C VAL A 15 16.03 -18.37 24.04
N PRO A 16 16.51 -19.42 23.35
CA PRO A 16 16.69 -19.40 21.90
C PRO A 16 15.37 -19.20 21.16
N PHE A 17 14.27 -19.80 21.65
CA PHE A 17 12.95 -19.65 21.07
C PHE A 17 12.47 -18.19 21.10
N GLU A 18 12.58 -17.51 22.24
CA GLU A 18 12.18 -16.11 22.39
C GLU A 18 13.09 -15.17 21.62
N ALA A 19 14.41 -15.39 21.65
CA ALA A 19 15.37 -14.58 20.91
C ALA A 19 15.07 -14.59 19.40
N ILE A 20 14.86 -15.78 18.83
CA ILE A 20 14.62 -15.93 17.39
C ILE A 20 13.23 -15.44 17.00
N ASN A 21 12.18 -15.70 17.80
CA ASN A 21 10.86 -15.10 17.55
C ASN A 21 10.86 -13.57 17.68
N GLY A 22 11.69 -13.02 18.56
CA GLY A 22 11.92 -11.58 18.69
C GLY A 22 12.48 -11.00 17.39
N ILE A 23 13.56 -11.60 16.88
CA ILE A 23 14.17 -11.23 15.59
C ILE A 23 13.14 -11.36 14.46
N GLU A 24 12.43 -12.48 14.35
CA GLU A 24 11.40 -12.66 13.31
C GLU A 24 10.28 -11.60 13.40
N ARG A 25 9.85 -11.22 14.61
CA ARG A 25 8.84 -10.16 14.78
C ARG A 25 9.38 -8.80 14.35
N GLU A 26 10.62 -8.50 14.66
CA GLU A 26 11.27 -7.26 14.24
C GLU A 26 11.46 -7.22 12.72
N GLU A 27 11.89 -8.32 12.11
CA GLU A 27 11.99 -8.45 10.65
C GLU A 27 10.63 -8.32 9.96
N ARG A 28 9.56 -8.91 10.54
CA ARG A 28 8.19 -8.74 10.01
C ARG A 28 7.72 -7.29 10.12
N LYS A 29 8.07 -6.59 11.20
CA LYS A 29 7.77 -5.16 11.35
C LYS A 29 8.58 -4.31 10.38
N SER A 30 9.86 -4.59 10.18
CA SER A 30 10.71 -3.84 9.24
C SER A 30 10.30 -4.05 7.79
N ASN A 31 9.77 -5.23 7.47
CA ASN A 31 9.27 -5.56 6.13
C ASN A 31 7.79 -5.22 5.93
N TYR A 32 7.10 -4.71 6.95
CA TYR A 32 5.72 -4.30 6.83
C TYR A 32 5.60 -3.09 5.92
N ARG A 33 4.79 -3.23 4.86
CA ARG A 33 4.47 -2.15 3.92
C ARG A 33 2.96 -1.98 3.85
N PRO A 34 2.38 -0.87 4.35
CA PRO A 34 0.95 -0.67 4.32
C PRO A 34 0.45 -0.55 2.88
N LEU A 35 -0.75 -1.08 2.61
CA LEU A 35 -1.45 -0.85 1.35
C LEU A 35 -2.06 0.56 1.36
N VAL A 36 -1.80 1.35 0.33
CA VAL A 36 -2.23 2.75 0.23
C VAL A 36 -3.00 2.98 -1.06
N TYR A 37 -4.20 3.53 -0.92
CA TYR A 37 -5.01 3.93 -2.06
C TYR A 37 -4.52 5.29 -2.60
N ILE A 38 -4.23 5.37 -3.90
CA ILE A 38 -3.82 6.61 -4.56
C ILE A 38 -5.01 7.22 -5.29
N CYS A 39 -5.40 8.42 -4.86
CA CYS A 39 -6.36 9.28 -5.54
C CYS A 39 -5.63 10.41 -6.27
N SER A 40 -5.79 10.49 -7.58
CA SER A 40 -5.34 11.63 -8.38
C SER A 40 -6.35 11.96 -9.47
N PRO A 41 -6.42 13.23 -9.91
CA PRO A 41 -7.21 13.60 -11.08
C PRO A 41 -6.85 12.72 -12.26
N TYR A 42 -7.85 12.16 -12.94
CA TYR A 42 -7.68 11.38 -14.16
C TYR A 42 -8.26 12.11 -15.38
N ALA A 43 -9.49 12.61 -15.27
CA ALA A 43 -10.20 13.33 -16.32
C ALA A 43 -9.54 14.67 -16.73
N GLY A 44 -9.83 15.11 -17.96
CA GLY A 44 -9.30 16.33 -18.56
C GLY A 44 -8.06 16.07 -19.41
N ASN A 45 -6.87 16.12 -18.80
CA ASN A 45 -5.61 15.79 -19.50
C ASN A 45 -5.10 14.42 -19.05
N GLU A 46 -5.71 13.36 -19.58
CA GLU A 46 -5.45 11.97 -19.19
C GLU A 46 -3.99 11.58 -19.33
N LYS A 47 -3.30 12.01 -20.39
CA LYS A 47 -1.88 11.68 -20.61
C LYS A 47 -1.00 12.27 -19.50
N TRP A 48 -1.19 13.56 -19.19
CA TRP A 48 -0.46 14.23 -18.11
C TRP A 48 -0.82 13.66 -16.73
N ASN A 49 -2.11 13.47 -16.48
CA ASN A 49 -2.62 12.94 -15.23
C ASN A 49 -2.14 11.51 -14.97
N THR A 50 -2.12 10.67 -16.00
CA THR A 50 -1.57 9.31 -15.96
C THR A 50 -0.09 9.32 -15.62
N MET A 51 0.69 10.20 -16.25
CA MET A 51 2.11 10.37 -15.94
C MET A 51 2.30 10.76 -14.46
N LYS A 52 1.54 11.75 -13.97
CA LYS A 52 1.61 12.21 -12.59
C LYS A 52 1.20 11.15 -11.57
N ALA A 53 0.13 10.40 -11.85
CA ALA A 53 -0.31 9.28 -11.02
C ALA A 53 0.76 8.18 -10.92
N ARG A 54 1.47 7.89 -12.02
CA ARG A 54 2.60 6.94 -12.03
C ARG A 54 3.80 7.45 -11.24
N GLU A 55 4.18 8.71 -11.41
CA GLU A 55 5.26 9.35 -10.63
C GLU A 55 4.95 9.32 -9.13
N TYR A 56 3.71 9.66 -8.75
CA TYR A 56 3.28 9.66 -7.35
C TYR A 56 3.21 8.24 -6.77
N SER A 57 2.79 7.25 -7.57
CA SER A 57 2.85 5.84 -7.16
C SER A 57 4.29 5.38 -6.96
N ARG A 58 5.24 5.77 -7.83
CA ARG A 58 6.67 5.48 -7.64
C ARG A 58 7.22 6.13 -6.37
N PHE A 59 6.78 7.35 -6.07
CA PHE A 59 7.10 8.03 -4.82
C PHE A 59 6.57 7.25 -3.60
N ALA A 60 5.33 6.76 -3.63
CA ALA A 60 4.76 5.94 -2.56
C ALA A 60 5.59 4.65 -2.32
N VAL A 61 6.03 3.96 -3.38
CA VAL A 61 6.93 2.79 -3.21
C VAL A 61 8.23 3.17 -2.48
N ASN A 62 8.80 4.33 -2.78
CA ASN A 62 10.02 4.83 -2.12
C ASN A 62 9.77 5.16 -0.63
N MET A 63 8.55 5.56 -0.28
CA MET A 63 8.11 5.80 1.11
C MET A 63 7.83 4.51 1.89
N GLY A 64 8.07 3.34 1.30
CA GLY A 64 7.92 2.06 2.00
C GLY A 64 6.50 1.49 1.97
N VAL A 65 5.59 2.03 1.15
CA VAL A 65 4.20 1.56 1.07
C VAL A 65 3.92 0.80 -0.22
N ILE A 66 2.80 0.08 -0.28
CA ILE A 66 2.30 -0.59 -1.48
C ILE A 66 1.18 0.29 -2.08
N PRO A 67 1.40 1.00 -3.19
CA PRO A 67 0.37 1.83 -3.79
C PRO A 67 -0.59 1.02 -4.66
N ILE A 68 -1.89 1.36 -4.60
CA ILE A 68 -2.89 0.95 -5.58
C ILE A 68 -3.55 2.21 -6.17
N ALA A 69 -3.53 2.33 -7.50
CA ALA A 69 -4.14 3.43 -8.23
C ALA A 69 -5.19 2.86 -9.20
N PRO A 70 -6.42 2.57 -8.74
CA PRO A 70 -7.41 1.88 -9.58
C PRO A 70 -7.79 2.64 -10.85
N HIS A 71 -7.74 3.97 -10.81
CA HIS A 71 -7.99 4.82 -11.97
C HIS A 71 -6.91 4.68 -13.08
N LEU A 72 -5.75 4.08 -12.79
CA LEU A 72 -4.80 3.65 -13.81
C LEU A 72 -5.04 2.21 -14.26
N LEU A 73 -5.61 1.37 -13.39
CA LEU A 73 -5.74 -0.07 -13.57
C LEU A 73 -7.03 -0.43 -14.31
N PHE A 74 -8.18 0.03 -13.82
CA PHE A 74 -9.50 -0.34 -14.33
C PHE A 74 -9.71 0.05 -15.79
N PRO A 75 -9.32 1.25 -16.27
CA PRO A 75 -9.50 1.60 -17.69
C PRO A 75 -8.76 0.70 -18.68
N GLN A 76 -7.84 -0.15 -18.23
CA GLN A 76 -7.14 -1.11 -19.10
C GLN A 76 -8.00 -2.33 -19.46
N PHE A 77 -9.07 -2.59 -18.71
CA PHE A 77 -9.92 -3.78 -18.93
C PHE A 77 -11.41 -3.55 -18.62
N MET A 78 -11.82 -2.34 -18.24
CA MET A 78 -13.21 -1.97 -17.98
C MET A 78 -13.60 -0.74 -18.80
N ASP A 79 -14.85 -0.69 -19.22
CA ASP A 79 -15.43 0.45 -19.92
C ASP A 79 -16.07 1.44 -18.93
N GLU A 80 -15.60 2.69 -18.93
CA GLU A 80 -16.08 3.73 -17.99
C GLU A 80 -17.56 4.10 -18.18
N ALA A 81 -18.10 3.98 -19.40
CA ALA A 81 -19.46 4.39 -19.71
C ALA A 81 -20.49 3.34 -19.28
N THR A 82 -20.14 2.06 -19.40
CA THR A 82 -21.07 0.94 -19.17
C THR A 82 -20.85 0.22 -17.85
N GLU A 83 -19.64 0.23 -17.30
CA GLU A 83 -19.28 -0.54 -16.09
C GLU A 83 -18.94 0.35 -14.88
N ARG A 84 -19.37 1.62 -14.91
CA ARG A 84 -19.06 2.61 -13.87
C ARG A 84 -19.43 2.15 -12.46
N GLU A 85 -20.63 1.59 -12.28
CA GLU A 85 -21.11 1.15 -10.97
C GLU A 85 -20.27 0.00 -10.41
N LEU A 86 -19.91 -0.95 -11.27
CA LEU A 86 -19.02 -2.06 -10.92
C LEU A 86 -17.63 -1.54 -10.53
N ALA A 87 -17.07 -0.61 -11.31
CA ALA A 87 -15.79 0.03 -10.99
C ALA A 87 -15.85 0.79 -9.65
N MET A 88 -16.95 1.50 -9.36
CA MET A 88 -17.14 2.17 -8.06
C MET A 88 -17.22 1.19 -6.90
N PHE A 89 -17.93 0.08 -7.06
CA PHE A 89 -17.99 -0.98 -6.06
C PHE A 89 -16.59 -1.58 -5.78
N MET A 90 -15.85 -1.92 -6.82
CA MET A 90 -14.47 -2.42 -6.69
C MET A 90 -13.56 -1.41 -5.98
N ASN A 91 -13.70 -0.11 -6.31
CA ASN A 91 -12.96 0.96 -5.62
C ASN A 91 -13.26 1.01 -4.12
N MET A 92 -14.53 0.89 -3.73
CA MET A 92 -14.92 0.86 -2.30
C MET A 92 -14.35 -0.36 -1.58
N VAL A 93 -14.36 -1.53 -2.22
CA VAL A 93 -13.75 -2.75 -1.69
C VAL A 93 -12.24 -2.56 -1.49
N LEU A 94 -11.54 -2.01 -2.49
CA LEU A 94 -10.10 -1.75 -2.40
C LEU A 94 -9.77 -0.73 -1.32
N LEU A 95 -10.53 0.37 -1.26
CA LEU A 95 -10.35 1.41 -0.25
C LEU A 95 -10.52 0.84 1.17
N GLY A 96 -11.51 -0.02 1.39
CA GLY A 96 -11.72 -0.70 2.67
C GLY A 96 -10.61 -1.69 3.06
N ARG A 97 -9.70 -2.03 2.15
CA ARG A 97 -8.49 -2.85 2.44
C ARG A 97 -7.23 -2.01 2.60
N CYS A 98 -7.26 -0.74 2.24
CA CYS A 98 -6.11 0.14 2.37
C CYS A 98 -6.00 0.67 3.80
N ALA A 99 -4.76 0.79 4.28
CA ALA A 99 -4.48 1.42 5.56
C ALA A 99 -4.60 2.95 5.49
N GLU A 100 -4.33 3.53 4.31
CA GLU A 100 -4.34 4.97 4.09
C GLU A 100 -4.87 5.33 2.68
N LEU A 101 -5.37 6.56 2.55
CA LEU A 101 -5.74 7.20 1.29
C LEU A 101 -4.83 8.40 1.06
N TRP A 102 -4.10 8.41 -0.05
CA TRP A 102 -3.24 9.51 -0.44
C TRP A 102 -3.83 10.25 -1.63
N VAL A 103 -3.97 11.57 -1.51
CA VAL A 103 -4.60 12.41 -2.54
C VAL A 103 -3.56 13.35 -3.14
N ASN A 104 -3.37 13.28 -4.45
CA ASN A 104 -2.54 14.22 -5.20
C ASN A 104 -3.42 15.29 -5.85
N VAL A 105 -3.41 16.50 -5.30
CA VAL A 105 -4.07 17.69 -5.87
C VAL A 105 -3.06 18.54 -6.64
N LYS A 106 -3.47 19.06 -7.80
CA LYS A 106 -2.64 19.84 -8.76
C LYS A 106 -1.82 21.00 -8.16
N SER A 107 -2.13 21.44 -6.94
CA SER A 107 -1.50 22.59 -6.28
C SER A 107 -0.46 22.24 -5.22
N PHE A 108 -0.14 20.96 -4.95
CA PHE A 108 0.76 20.60 -3.85
C PHE A 108 2.13 20.09 -4.34
N ILE A 109 3.12 20.98 -4.35
CA ILE A 109 4.55 20.62 -4.32
C ILE A 109 4.89 20.36 -2.85
N MET A 110 5.36 19.15 -2.54
CA MET A 110 5.80 18.80 -1.18
C MET A 110 7.00 19.66 -0.76
N SER A 111 6.79 20.60 0.15
CA SER A 111 7.79 20.99 1.15
C SER A 111 7.46 20.28 2.48
N ASN A 112 8.54 19.97 3.21
CA ASN A 112 8.65 19.07 4.35
C ASN A 112 7.51 19.00 5.36
N HIS A 113 7.40 17.79 5.93
CA HIS A 113 6.74 17.40 7.17
C HIS A 113 5.21 17.53 7.22
N SER A 114 4.59 16.33 7.19
CA SER A 114 3.27 16.03 7.74
C SER A 114 2.07 16.61 6.98
N LEU A 115 1.69 15.94 5.90
CA LEU A 115 0.27 15.86 5.54
C LEU A 115 -0.22 14.43 5.76
N LYS A 116 -0.77 14.21 6.96
CA LYS A 116 -1.93 13.34 7.12
C LYS A 116 -3.12 14.15 6.65
N VAL A 117 -3.91 13.59 5.74
CA VAL A 117 -5.16 14.20 5.26
C VAL A 117 -6.06 14.47 6.48
N LEU A 118 -6.42 15.73 6.70
CA LEU A 118 -7.68 16.11 7.36
C LEU A 118 -8.74 16.28 6.27
#